data_AF-A0A925KBJ3-F1
#
_entry.id   AF-A0A925KBJ3-F1
#
_cell.length_a   1.000
_cell.length_b   1.000
_cell.length_c   1.000
_cell.angle_alpha   90.00
_cell.angle_beta   90.00
_cell.angle_gamma   90.00
#
_symmetry.space_group_name_H-M   'P 1'
#
loop_
_entity.id
_entity.type
_entity.pdbx_description
1 polymer ?
#
loop_
_entity_poly.entity_id
_entity_poly.type
_entity_poly.pdbx_seq_one_letter_code
_entity_poly.pdbx_strand_id
1 'polypeptide(L)'
;MRDAYDDLRAHHFAFVAAMQAVVEGALQSFEPAALESRLGDRSLLQSLMPVSRNARLWEQFVEQYASVRKAAADDFHSLFGRVFLKSYNDHIKGLQAQRDAARKSV
;
A
#
# COMPACT_ATOMS: atom_id res chain seq x y z
N MET A 1 -20.84 9.87 -25.03
CA MET A 1 -19.75 8.87 -25.12
C MET A 1 -18.49 9.31 -24.38
N ARG A 2 -18.03 10.57 -24.49
CA ARG A 2 -16.86 11.04 -23.74
C ARG A 2 -17.07 11.01 -22.22
N ASP A 3 -18.25 11.45 -21.76
CA ASP A 3 -18.58 11.48 -20.33
C ASP A 3 -18.53 10.10 -19.65
N ALA A 4 -19.03 9.04 -20.31
CA ALA A 4 -18.96 7.68 -19.77
C ALA A 4 -17.53 7.11 -19.73
N TYR A 5 -16.64 7.56 -20.63
CA TYR A 5 -15.23 7.19 -20.62
C TYR A 5 -14.47 7.92 -19.52
N ASP A 6 -14.74 9.22 -19.34
CA ASP A 6 -14.11 10.03 -18.31
C ASP A 6 -14.55 9.58 -16.90
N ASP A 7 -15.83 9.20 -16.74
CA ASP A 7 -16.36 8.66 -15.49
C ASP A 7 -15.73 7.31 -15.12
N LEU A 8 -15.59 6.40 -16.10
CA LEU A 8 -14.90 5.12 -15.89
C LEU A 8 -13.43 5.30 -15.52
N ARG A 9 -12.74 6.26 -16.15
CA ARG A 9 -11.34 6.60 -15.80
C ARG A 9 -11.26 7.16 -14.38
N ALA A 10 -12.16 8.08 -14.02
CA ALA A 10 -12.20 8.68 -12.70
C ALA A 10 -12.42 7.62 -11.60
N HIS A 11 -13.35 6.68 -11.81
CA HIS A 11 -13.59 5.60 -10.86
C HIS A 11 -12.37 4.70 -10.65
N HIS A 12 -11.66 4.34 -11.72
CA HIS A 12 -10.44 3.55 -11.61
C HIS A 12 -9.32 4.29 -10.88
N PHE A 13 -9.12 5.58 -11.17
CA PHE A 13 -8.17 6.39 -10.43
C PHE A 13 -8.53 6.51 -8.94
N ALA A 14 -9.82 6.65 -8.62
CA ALA A 14 -10.30 6.67 -7.25
C ALA A 14 -9.99 5.36 -6.52
N PHE A 15 -10.13 4.21 -7.18
CA PHE A 15 -9.77 2.91 -6.60
C PHE A 15 -8.27 2.79 -6.30
N VAL A 16 -7.40 3.21 -7.23
CA VAL A 16 -5.94 3.20 -7.00
C VAL A 16 -5.55 4.11 -5.86
N ALA A 17 -6.12 5.33 -5.83
CA ALA A 17 -5.89 6.27 -4.74
C ALA A 17 -6.37 5.71 -3.39
N ALA A 18 -7.52 5.02 -3.37
CA ALA A 18 -8.01 4.36 -2.17
C ALA A 18 -7.08 3.24 -1.69
N MET A 19 -6.58 2.39 -2.60
CA MET A 19 -5.60 1.35 -2.24
C MET A 19 -4.32 1.96 -1.64
N GLN A 20 -3.81 3.03 -2.24
CA GLN A 20 -2.65 3.74 -1.71
C GLN A 20 -2.91 4.28 -0.31
N ALA A 21 -4.06 4.91 -0.11
CA ALA A 21 -4.47 5.47 1.17
C ALA A 21 -4.63 4.41 2.26
N VAL A 22 -5.13 3.21 1.91
CA VAL A 22 -5.24 2.09 2.86
C VAL A 22 -3.86 1.61 3.32
N VAL A 23 -2.91 1.44 2.39
CA VAL A 23 -1.53 1.03 2.72
C VAL A 23 -0.83 2.08 3.58
N GLU A 24 -0.93 3.36 3.18
CA GLU A 24 -0.35 4.47 3.93
C GLU A 24 -0.97 4.59 5.32
N GLY A 25 -2.29 4.46 5.44
CA GLY A 25 -3.00 4.47 6.72
C GLY A 25 -2.58 3.31 7.63
N ALA A 26 -2.36 2.12 7.07
CA ALA A 26 -1.83 0.99 7.83
C ALA A 26 -0.44 1.32 8.40
N LEU A 27 0.46 1.89 7.60
CA LEU A 27 1.80 2.30 8.05
C LEU A 27 1.72 3.37 9.15
N GLN A 28 0.94 4.43 8.92
CA GLN A 28 0.74 5.52 9.90
C GLN A 28 0.25 5.01 11.26
N SER A 29 -0.60 3.97 11.29
CA SER A 29 -1.10 3.41 12.56
C SER A 29 0.00 2.78 13.44
N PHE A 30 1.16 2.45 12.84
CA PHE A 30 2.34 1.89 13.49
C PHE A 30 3.54 2.85 13.48
N GLU A 31 3.34 4.14 13.17
CA GLU A 31 4.47 5.06 13.16
C GLU A 31 5.06 5.27 14.56
N PRO A 32 6.38 5.47 14.68
CA PRO A 32 7.05 5.58 15.98
C PRO A 32 6.43 6.64 16.90
N ALA A 33 6.07 7.81 16.36
CA ALA A 33 5.45 8.89 17.14
C ALA A 33 4.06 8.49 17.69
N ALA A 34 3.25 7.81 16.88
CA ALA A 34 1.94 7.31 17.33
C ALA A 34 2.10 6.25 18.43
N LEU A 35 3.09 5.37 18.31
CA LEU A 35 3.41 4.37 19.33
C LEU A 35 3.97 5.01 20.61
N GLU A 36 4.86 5.99 20.51
CA GLU A 36 5.37 6.77 21.66
C GLU A 36 4.25 7.45 22.41
N SER A 37 3.30 8.09 21.73
CA SER A 37 2.16 8.75 22.39
C SER A 37 1.33 7.76 23.23
N ARG A 38 1.09 6.55 22.70
CA ARG A 38 0.34 5.48 23.40
C ARG A 38 1.12 4.87 24.56
N LEU A 39 2.45 4.86 24.46
CA LEU A 39 3.34 4.35 25.51
C LEU A 39 3.56 5.38 26.62
N GLY A 40 3.61 6.68 26.30
CA GLY A 40 3.76 7.77 27.26
C GLY A 40 2.74 7.72 28.40
N ASP A 41 1.50 7.31 28.09
CA ASP A 41 0.43 7.12 29.07
C ASP A 41 0.65 5.91 30.00
N ARG A 42 1.46 4.92 29.61
CA ARG A 42 1.76 3.71 30.40
C ARG A 42 3.16 3.73 31.03
N SER A 43 4.07 4.57 30.52
CA SER A 43 5.51 4.55 30.80
C SER A 43 5.91 5.13 32.16
N LEU A 44 5.06 5.95 32.79
CA LEU A 44 5.34 6.48 34.14
C LEU A 44 5.59 5.38 35.19
N LEU A 45 5.09 4.16 34.96
CA LEU A 45 5.30 3.00 35.84
C LEU A 45 6.54 2.16 35.50
N GLN A 46 7.20 2.38 34.36
CA GLN A 46 8.23 1.47 33.82
C GLN A 46 9.68 1.98 33.96
N SER A 47 9.88 3.15 34.59
CA SER A 47 11.16 3.86 34.80
C SER A 47 12.24 3.11 35.61
N LEU A 48 12.05 1.83 35.94
CA LEU A 48 12.94 1.03 36.79
C LEU A 48 13.69 -0.11 36.04
N MET A 49 13.51 -0.26 34.73
CA MET A 49 14.18 -1.30 33.91
C MET A 49 15.47 -0.76 33.25
N PRO A 50 16.47 -1.60 32.92
CA PRO A 50 17.74 -1.17 32.33
C PRO A 50 17.51 -0.51 30.96
N VAL A 51 17.56 0.84 30.96
CA VAL A 51 17.13 1.75 29.90
C VAL A 51 17.89 1.57 28.57
N SER A 52 19.13 1.06 28.60
CA SER A 52 20.02 1.09 27.43
C SER A 52 19.67 0.11 26.31
N ARG A 53 19.22 -1.12 26.62
CA ARG A 53 18.89 -2.12 25.59
C ARG A 53 17.60 -1.77 24.86
N ASN A 54 16.59 -1.30 25.59
CA ASN A 54 15.31 -0.90 25.02
C ASN A 54 15.45 0.36 24.16
N ALA A 55 16.27 1.34 24.59
CA ALA A 55 16.57 2.53 23.79
C ALA A 55 17.23 2.16 22.43
N ARG A 56 18.23 1.28 22.44
CA ARG A 56 18.89 0.85 21.19
C ARG A 56 17.95 0.08 20.26
N LEU A 57 17.09 -0.77 20.81
CA LEU A 57 16.07 -1.47 20.00
C LEU A 57 15.04 -0.50 19.42
N TRP A 58 14.70 0.56 20.16
CA TRP A 58 13.82 1.61 19.68
C TRP A 58 14.43 2.40 18.52
N GLU A 59 15.68 2.82 18.65
CA GLU A 59 16.42 3.50 17.57
C GLU A 59 16.46 2.64 16.29
N GLN A 60 16.77 1.34 16.42
CA GLN A 60 16.76 0.40 15.30
C GLN A 60 15.36 0.25 14.67
N PHE A 61 14.32 0.19 15.50
CA PHE A 61 12.94 0.14 15.02
C PHE A 61 12.57 1.40 14.23
N VAL A 62 12.90 2.59 14.73
CA VAL A 62 12.64 3.87 14.06
C VAL A 62 13.32 3.92 12.69
N GLU A 63 14.60 3.55 12.63
CA GLU A 63 15.36 3.50 11.39
C GLU A 63 14.75 2.51 10.39
N GLN A 64 14.43 1.31 10.85
CA GLN A 64 13.86 0.26 10.01
C GLN A 64 12.44 0.62 9.53
N TYR A 65 11.62 1.25 10.38
CA TYR A 65 10.31 1.75 9.99
C TYR A 65 10.42 2.81 8.89
N ALA A 66 11.34 3.77 9.01
CA ALA A 66 11.55 4.80 7.99
C ALA A 66 11.95 4.18 6.64
N SER A 67 12.83 3.18 6.66
CA SER A 67 13.23 2.42 5.47
C SER A 67 12.05 1.68 4.84
N VAL A 68 11.27 0.94 5.64
CA VAL A 68 10.09 0.19 5.17
C VAL A 68 9.02 1.13 4.60
N ARG A 69 8.74 2.26 5.27
CA ARG A 69 7.76 3.25 4.79
C ARG A 69 8.17 3.83 3.44
N LYS A 70 9.44 4.18 3.28
CA LYS A 70 9.99 4.68 2.01
C LYS A 70 9.90 3.61 0.91
N ALA A 71 10.36 2.40 1.21
CA ALA A 71 10.30 1.28 0.28
C ALA A 71 8.85 0.98 -0.13
N ALA A 72 7.90 0.98 0.80
CA ALA A 72 6.49 0.76 0.52
C ALA A 72 5.89 1.85 -0.39
N ALA A 73 6.26 3.12 -0.19
CA ALA A 73 5.82 4.21 -1.06
C ALA A 73 6.40 4.07 -2.48
N ASP A 74 7.70 3.76 -2.60
CA ASP A 74 8.38 3.57 -3.89
C ASP A 74 7.87 2.31 -4.63
N ASP A 75 7.69 1.21 -3.90
CA ASP A 75 7.18 -0.06 -4.42
C ASP A 75 5.70 0.03 -4.78
N PHE A 76 4.89 0.78 -4.05
CA PHE A 76 3.49 0.99 -4.44
C PHE A 76 3.43 1.59 -5.86
N HIS A 77 4.19 2.64 -6.14
CA HIS A 77 4.18 3.25 -7.47
C HIS A 77 4.74 2.32 -8.56
N SER A 78 5.81 1.57 -8.28
CA SER A 78 6.47 0.73 -9.29
C SER A 78 5.79 -0.63 -9.50
N LEU A 79 5.42 -1.32 -8.42
CA LEU A 79 4.82 -2.66 -8.44
C LEU A 79 3.36 -2.59 -8.87
N PHE A 80 2.59 -1.62 -8.36
CA PHE A 80 1.20 -1.45 -8.77
C PHE A 80 1.10 -1.25 -10.28
N GLY A 81 1.91 -0.35 -10.85
CA GLY A 81 1.93 -0.10 -12.29
C GLY A 81 2.25 -1.36 -13.11
N ARG A 82 3.24 -2.15 -12.68
CA ARG A 82 3.60 -3.42 -13.35
C ARG A 82 2.48 -4.46 -13.27
N VAL A 83 1.91 -4.68 -12.08
CA VAL A 83 0.84 -5.66 -11.87
C VAL A 83 -0.42 -5.25 -12.62
N PHE A 84 -0.77 -3.96 -12.58
CA PHE A 84 -1.90 -3.40 -13.32
C PHE A 84 -1.76 -3.65 -14.82
N LEU A 85 -0.62 -3.29 -15.42
CA LEU A 85 -0.36 -3.50 -16.85
C LEU A 85 -0.42 -4.99 -17.22
N LYS A 86 0.16 -5.86 -16.40
CA LYS A 86 0.11 -7.31 -16.63
C LYS A 86 -1.33 -7.82 -16.64
N SER A 87 -2.10 -7.53 -15.58
CA SER A 87 -3.48 -7.99 -15.45
C SER A 87 -4.40 -7.42 -16.54
N TYR A 88 -4.19 -6.16 -16.94
CA TYR A 88 -4.89 -5.55 -18.07
C TYR A 88 -4.64 -6.32 -19.37
N ASN A 89 -3.37 -6.60 -19.70
CA ASN A 89 -3.00 -7.33 -20.91
C ASN A 89 -3.55 -8.76 -20.91
N ASP A 90 -3.49 -9.46 -19.78
CA ASP A 90 -4.03 -10.81 -19.64
C ASP A 90 -5.56 -10.81 -19.85
N HIS A 91 -6.27 -9.80 -19.33
CA HIS A 91 -7.71 -9.65 -19.53
C HIS A 91 -8.09 -9.41 -21.00
N ILE A 92 -7.39 -8.50 -21.70
CA ILE A 92 -7.65 -8.22 -23.12
C ILE A 92 -7.41 -9.47 -23.98
N LYS A 93 -6.32 -10.21 -23.72
CA LYS A 93 -6.05 -11.47 -24.43
C LYS A 93 -7.16 -12.51 -24.21
N GLY A 94 -7.67 -12.61 -22.99
CA GLY A 94 -8.80 -13.48 -22.67
C GLY A 94 -10.07 -13.14 -23.46
N LEU A 95 -10.42 -11.85 -23.53
CA LEU A 95 -11.58 -11.38 -24.30
C LEU A 95 -11.42 -11.65 -25.81
N GLN A 96 -10.22 -11.44 -26.36
CA GLN A 96 -9.92 -11.73 -27.76
C GLN A 96 -10.08 -13.22 -28.07
N ALA A 97 -9.52 -14.10 -27.22
CA ALA A 97 -9.65 -15.54 -27.37
C ALA A 97 -11.10 -16.02 -27.33
N GLN A 98 -11.92 -15.47 -26.41
CA GLN A 98 -13.35 -15.77 -26.34
C GLN A 98 -14.09 -15.35 -27.61
N ARG A 99 -13.76 -14.18 -28.15
CA ARG A 99 -14.40 -13.65 -29.37
C ARG A 99 -14.02 -14.47 -30.61
N ASP A 100 -12.78 -14.91 -30.70
CA ASP A 100 -12.29 -15.75 -31.80
C ASP A 100 -12.87 -17.18 -31.74
N ALA A 101 -13.05 -17.72 -30.54
CA ALA A 101 -13.75 -18.99 -30.33
C ALA A 101 -15.22 -18.89 -30.77
N ALA A 102 -15.93 -17.84 -30.37
CA ALA A 102 -17.32 -17.61 -30.75
C ALA A 102 -17.50 -17.40 -32.27
N ARG A 103 -16.50 -16.81 -32.96
CA ARG A 103 -16.53 -16.63 -34.42
C ARG A 103 -16.27 -17.92 -35.20
N LYS A 104 -15.50 -18.86 -34.64
CA LYS A 104 -15.22 -20.17 -35.27
C LYS A 104 -16.34 -21.19 -35.09
N SER A 105 -17.27 -20.94 -34.17
CA SER A 105 -18.45 -21.79 -33.91
C SER A 105 -19.70 -21.39 -34.71
N VAL A 106 -19.60 -20.40 -35.61
CA VAL A 106 -20.64 -19.94 -36.55
C VAL A 106 -20.20 -20.26 -37.96
#